data_AF-A0A1Q7CQR4-F1
#
_entry.id   AF-A0A1Q7CQR4-F1
#
_cell.length_a   1.000
_cell.length_b   1.000
_cell.length_c   1.000
_cell.angle_alpha   90.00
_cell.angle_beta   90.00
_cell.angle_gamma   90.00
#
_symmetry.space_group_name_H-M   'P 1'
#
loop_
_entity.id
_entity.type
_entity.pdbx_description
1 polymer ?
#
loop_
_entity_poly.entity_id
_entity_poly.type
_entity_poly.pdbx_seq_one_letter_code
_entity_poly.pdbx_strand_id
1 'polypeptide(L)'
;MESRKQAILRAVVHEFTTSAVPVGSQALQSRYFVNLSSATIRSELAELAEAGYLAQPHTSAGRIPTDHGYRYFVDFLMDLEAVPESVRTYIRDELVKAPSDVQGLVEKVAMTAAAVTQNAAVASAPQGSQARMKHVDVVSLEPTEVLLILLLDGNLLRQQVLHVSQPATQVALTRLTAMLNQSLAGRLSEEVRRHYQNSELGLEKEVVGSIVVALDQYEKGAENLVVHDGVRNLVRQPEFAESSRLQQVLEVLEETRYLTVLLRELIGESD
;
A
#
# COMPACT_ATOMS: atom_id res chain seq x y z
N MET A 1 22.32 8.74 23.51
CA MET A 1 21.72 8.16 24.73
C MET A 1 22.72 7.20 25.36
N GLU A 2 22.81 7.10 26.69
CA GLU A 2 23.70 6.14 27.38
C GLU A 2 23.31 4.68 27.07
N SER A 3 24.28 3.77 27.03
CA SER A 3 24.08 2.35 26.68
C SER A 3 23.04 1.65 27.54
N ARG A 4 22.96 1.97 28.84
CA ARG A 4 21.95 1.40 29.74
C ARG A 4 20.54 1.84 29.37
N LYS A 5 20.34 3.15 29.12
CA LYS A 5 19.05 3.69 28.69
C LYS A 5 18.61 3.12 27.34
N GLN A 6 19.55 2.94 26.41
CA GLN A 6 19.29 2.25 25.14
C GLN A 6 18.83 0.80 25.38
N ALA A 7 19.50 0.05 26.26
CA ALA A 7 19.09 -1.31 26.60
C ALA A 7 17.70 -1.36 27.25
N ILE A 8 17.40 -0.44 28.17
CA ILE A 8 16.09 -0.35 28.83
C ILE A 8 15.00 0.01 27.81
N LEU A 9 15.24 1.00 26.95
CA LEU A 9 14.29 1.38 25.89
C LEU A 9 14.03 0.20 24.93
N ARG A 10 15.09 -0.51 24.51
CA ARG A 10 14.97 -1.73 23.68
C ARG A 10 14.09 -2.78 24.35
N ALA A 11 14.30 -3.04 25.64
CA ALA A 11 13.51 -4.01 26.40
C ALA A 11 12.05 -3.57 26.57
N VAL A 12 11.80 -2.28 26.81
CA VAL A 12 10.43 -1.74 26.89
C VAL A 12 9.70 -1.89 25.57
N VAL A 13 10.33 -1.53 24.45
CA VAL A 13 9.73 -1.66 23.11
C VAL A 13 9.39 -3.12 22.83
N HIS A 14 10.34 -4.04 23.03
CA HIS A 14 10.13 -5.47 22.78
C HIS A 14 9.00 -6.08 23.63
N GLU A 15 8.95 -5.75 24.92
CA GLU A 15 7.93 -6.24 25.83
C GLU A 15 6.54 -5.68 25.48
N PHE A 16 6.49 -4.39 25.10
CA PHE A 16 5.25 -3.73 24.74
C PHE A 16 4.73 -4.23 23.36
N THR A 17 5.58 -4.43 22.36
CA THR A 17 5.15 -4.98 21.05
C THR A 17 4.67 -6.41 21.13
N THR A 18 5.05 -7.15 22.16
CA THR A 18 4.62 -8.55 22.36
C THR A 18 3.29 -8.64 23.12
N SER A 19 3.04 -7.71 24.06
CA SER A 19 1.93 -7.82 25.01
C SER A 19 0.86 -6.74 24.88
N ALA A 20 1.19 -5.60 24.26
CA ALA A 20 0.43 -4.34 24.31
C ALA A 20 0.09 -3.87 25.74
N VAL A 21 0.84 -4.31 26.77
CA VAL A 21 0.63 -3.93 28.17
C VAL A 21 1.72 -2.97 28.64
N PRO A 22 1.38 -1.89 29.36
CA PRO A 22 2.38 -0.97 29.92
C PRO A 22 3.44 -1.68 30.77
N VAL A 23 4.71 -1.39 30.47
CA VAL A 23 5.85 -2.15 30.98
C VAL A 23 6.38 -1.55 32.29
N GLY A 24 6.41 -2.36 33.34
CA GLY A 24 6.87 -1.94 34.68
C GLY A 24 8.33 -2.28 34.96
N SER A 25 8.96 -1.54 35.89
CA SER A 25 10.36 -1.75 36.28
C SER A 25 10.62 -3.14 36.88
N GLN A 26 9.65 -3.73 37.60
CA GLN A 26 9.76 -5.09 38.14
C GLN A 26 9.80 -6.16 37.04
N ALA A 27 8.97 -6.02 36.00
CA ALA A 27 8.96 -6.94 34.86
C ALA A 27 10.28 -6.88 34.08
N LEU A 28 10.81 -5.68 33.88
CA LEU A 28 12.10 -5.49 33.22
C LEU A 28 13.26 -6.07 34.03
N GLN A 29 13.23 -5.89 35.35
CA GLN A 29 14.24 -6.43 36.25
C GLN A 29 14.30 -7.96 36.16
N SER A 30 13.16 -8.63 36.28
CA SER A 30 13.10 -10.08 36.32
C SER A 30 13.44 -10.74 34.98
N ARG A 31 13.11 -10.10 33.85
CA ARG A 31 13.28 -10.68 32.51
C ARG A 31 14.62 -10.32 31.84
N TYR A 32 15.12 -9.10 32.02
CA TYR A 32 16.24 -8.59 31.24
C TYR A 32 17.42 -8.07 32.09
N PHE A 33 17.15 -7.53 33.28
CA PHE A 33 18.14 -6.78 34.06
C PHE A 33 18.30 -7.30 35.49
N VAL A 34 18.60 -8.59 35.65
CA VAL A 34 18.74 -9.25 36.96
C VAL A 34 19.80 -8.61 37.88
N ASN A 35 20.78 -7.91 37.30
CA ASN A 35 21.85 -7.23 38.03
C ASN A 35 21.50 -5.78 38.44
N LEU A 36 20.33 -5.27 38.05
CA LEU A 36 19.87 -3.93 38.42
C LEU A 36 18.76 -4.01 39.47
N SER A 37 18.64 -2.97 40.30
CA SER A 37 17.51 -2.85 41.21
C SER A 37 16.28 -2.30 40.47
N SER A 38 15.07 -2.68 40.90
CA SER A 38 13.82 -2.12 40.36
C SER A 38 13.77 -0.59 40.52
N ALA A 39 14.35 -0.05 41.59
CA ALA A 39 14.42 1.39 41.83
C ALA A 39 15.31 2.10 40.79
N THR A 40 16.46 1.51 40.44
CA THR A 40 17.34 2.01 39.38
C THR A 40 16.60 2.02 38.04
N ILE A 41 15.97 0.92 37.66
CA ILE A 41 15.21 0.83 36.40
C ILE A 41 14.07 1.85 36.39
N ARG A 42 13.39 2.06 37.52
CA ARG A 42 12.33 3.07 37.65
C ARG A 42 12.84 4.49 37.40
N SER A 43 14.04 4.82 37.88
CA SER A 43 14.68 6.12 37.60
C SER A 43 14.95 6.29 36.11
N GLU A 44 15.55 5.28 35.47
CA GLU A 44 15.88 5.31 34.04
C GLU A 44 14.62 5.42 33.16
N LEU A 45 13.53 4.72 33.55
CA LEU A 45 12.22 4.84 32.89
C LEU A 45 11.59 6.22 33.06
N ALA A 46 11.86 6.92 34.16
CA ALA A 46 11.40 8.29 34.37
C ALA A 46 12.17 9.26 33.47
N GLU A 47 13.49 9.13 33.40
CA GLU A 47 14.35 9.96 32.55
C GLU A 47 14.07 9.75 31.05
N LEU A 48 13.81 8.51 30.63
CA LEU A 48 13.36 8.21 29.26
C LEU A 48 11.99 8.81 28.94
N ALA A 49 11.11 8.93 29.93
CA ALA A 49 9.81 9.57 29.76
C ALA A 49 9.93 11.10 29.70
N GLU A 50 10.75 11.70 30.55
CA GLU A 50 11.06 13.13 30.49
C GLU A 50 11.72 13.53 29.17
N ALA A 51 12.57 12.66 28.61
CA ALA A 51 13.17 12.84 27.29
C ALA A 51 12.20 12.54 26.12
N GLY A 52 10.94 12.19 26.41
CA GLY A 52 9.91 11.97 25.40
C GLY A 52 10.02 10.67 24.61
N TYR A 53 10.81 9.69 25.05
CA TYR A 53 10.84 8.35 24.41
C TYR A 53 9.74 7.45 24.93
N LEU A 54 9.35 7.60 26.19
CA LEU A 54 8.31 6.81 26.85
C LEU A 54 7.18 7.70 27.36
N ALA A 55 5.98 7.15 27.45
CA ALA A 55 4.84 7.80 28.07
C ALA A 55 4.26 6.95 29.20
N GLN A 56 3.49 7.60 30.07
CA GLN A 56 2.72 6.94 31.12
C GLN A 56 1.23 7.13 30.83
N PRO A 57 0.49 6.08 30.44
CA PRO A 57 -0.93 6.23 30.09
C PRO A 57 -1.79 6.60 31.31
N HIS A 58 -1.47 6.05 32.48
CA HIS A 58 -2.14 6.35 33.75
C HIS A 58 -1.13 6.41 34.89
N THR A 59 -1.43 7.18 35.94
CA THR A 59 -0.53 7.48 37.07
C THR A 59 0.04 6.24 37.79
N SER A 60 -0.62 5.09 37.70
CA SER A 60 -0.17 3.80 38.26
C SER A 60 0.30 2.78 37.23
N ALA A 61 0.13 3.05 35.93
CA ALA A 61 0.53 2.14 34.86
C ALA A 61 2.05 2.17 34.64
N GLY A 62 2.58 1.11 34.00
CA GLY A 62 3.94 1.07 33.48
C GLY A 62 4.19 2.13 32.41
N ARG A 63 5.27 1.95 31.64
CA ARG A 63 5.61 2.83 30.51
C ARG A 63 5.23 2.19 29.18
N ILE A 64 4.86 3.03 28.22
CA ILE A 64 4.66 2.64 26.83
C ILE A 64 5.62 3.43 25.94
N PRO A 65 6.11 2.88 24.82
CA PRO A 65 6.84 3.66 23.84
C PRO A 65 5.96 4.76 23.24
N THR A 66 6.56 5.92 23.00
CA THR A 66 5.97 6.96 22.14
C THR A 66 6.41 6.74 20.69
N ASP A 67 5.84 7.49 19.75
CA ASP A 67 6.30 7.49 18.35
C ASP A 67 7.79 7.81 18.23
N HIS A 68 8.28 8.76 19.03
CA HIS A 68 9.71 9.09 19.11
C HIS A 68 10.54 7.93 19.70
N GLY A 69 9.99 7.23 20.70
CA GLY A 69 10.56 6.00 21.24
C GLY A 69 10.71 4.89 20.19
N TYR A 70 9.65 4.64 19.43
CA TYR A 70 9.64 3.67 18.33
C TYR A 70 10.61 4.06 17.22
N ARG A 71 10.60 5.32 16.79
CA ARG A 71 11.50 5.82 15.75
C ARG A 71 12.96 5.62 16.15
N TYR A 72 13.34 6.03 17.35
CA TYR A 72 14.70 5.83 17.85
C TYR A 72 15.08 4.35 17.96
N PHE A 73 14.13 3.50 18.36
CA PHE A 73 14.36 2.06 18.38
C PHE A 73 14.64 1.51 16.98
N VAL A 74 13.81 1.84 15.98
CA VAL A 74 13.98 1.38 14.60
C VAL A 74 15.30 1.87 14.01
N ASP A 75 15.63 3.15 14.22
CA ASP A 75 16.79 3.77 13.58
C ASP A 75 18.13 3.33 14.21
N PHE A 76 18.16 3.04 15.52
CA PHE A 76 19.43 2.87 16.26
C PHE A 76 19.54 1.60 17.09
N LEU A 77 18.42 0.94 17.43
CA LEU A 77 18.41 -0.18 18.38
C LEU A 77 17.91 -1.49 17.77
N MET A 78 17.22 -1.47 16.64
CA MET A 78 16.69 -2.67 16.01
C MET A 78 17.81 -3.38 15.24
N ASP A 79 18.01 -4.65 15.53
CA ASP A 79 18.91 -5.49 14.74
C ASP A 79 18.13 -6.05 13.53
N LEU A 80 18.75 -6.01 12.34
CA LEU A 80 18.15 -6.60 11.14
C LEU A 80 18.29 -8.12 11.22
N GLU A 81 17.17 -8.81 11.47
CA GLU A 81 17.12 -10.27 11.41
C GLU A 81 16.97 -10.75 9.97
N ALA A 82 17.69 -11.82 9.63
CA ALA A 82 17.53 -12.47 8.33
C ALA A 82 16.17 -13.18 8.28
N VAL A 83 15.43 -12.97 7.18
CA VAL A 83 14.17 -13.67 6.94
C VAL A 83 14.41 -15.19 6.93
N PRO A 84 13.68 -15.98 7.75
CA PRO A 84 13.85 -17.43 7.79
C PRO A 84 13.66 -18.08 6.42
N GLU A 85 14.45 -19.13 6.11
CA GLU A 85 14.38 -19.78 4.79
C GLU A 85 13.01 -20.40 4.48
N SER A 86 12.30 -20.86 5.51
CA SER A 86 10.91 -21.32 5.39
C SER A 86 9.98 -20.22 4.89
N VAL A 87 10.12 -19.00 5.43
CA VAL A 87 9.36 -17.82 5.00
C VAL A 87 9.75 -17.42 3.59
N ARG A 88 11.06 -17.42 3.27
CA ARG A 88 11.55 -17.12 1.91
C ARG A 88 10.98 -18.09 0.87
N THR A 89 10.94 -19.38 1.20
CA THR A 89 10.39 -20.43 0.33
C THR A 89 8.89 -20.24 0.15
N TYR A 90 8.14 -20.00 1.23
CA TYR A 90 6.71 -19.72 1.17
C TYR A 90 6.40 -18.51 0.27
N ILE A 91 7.11 -17.39 0.45
CA ILE A 91 6.94 -16.20 -0.40
C ILE A 91 7.18 -16.55 -1.87
N ARG A 92 8.26 -17.28 -2.18
CA ARG A 92 8.58 -17.67 -3.57
C ARG A 92 7.47 -18.52 -4.18
N ASP A 93 7.01 -19.54 -3.47
CA ASP A 93 6.00 -20.47 -3.96
C ASP A 93 4.65 -19.79 -4.19
N GLU A 94 4.28 -18.82 -3.35
CA GLU A 94 3.05 -18.05 -3.52
C GLU A 94 3.14 -17.08 -4.69
N LEU A 95 4.27 -16.40 -4.88
CA LEU A 95 4.45 -15.47 -6.00
C LEU A 95 4.52 -16.16 -7.37
N VAL A 96 5.05 -17.39 -7.45
CA VAL A 96 5.04 -18.18 -8.70
C VAL A 96 3.62 -18.53 -9.15
N LYS A 97 2.65 -18.60 -8.21
CA LYS A 97 1.24 -18.87 -8.50
C LYS A 97 0.45 -17.60 -8.83
N ALA A 98 1.08 -16.42 -8.80
CA ALA A 98 0.40 -15.17 -9.08
C ALA A 98 -0.12 -15.14 -10.54
N PRO A 99 -1.31 -14.56 -10.78
CA PRO A 99 -1.75 -14.26 -12.14
C PRO A 99 -0.73 -13.40 -12.90
N SER A 100 -0.72 -13.52 -14.22
CA SER A 100 0.20 -12.77 -15.08
C SER A 100 -0.16 -11.29 -15.21
N ASP A 101 -1.39 -10.90 -14.88
CA ASP A 101 -1.81 -9.50 -14.89
C ASP A 101 -1.35 -8.78 -13.61
N VAL A 102 -1.12 -7.48 -13.75
CA VAL A 102 -0.59 -6.63 -12.67
C VAL A 102 -1.51 -6.62 -11.44
N GLN A 103 -2.82 -6.63 -11.65
CA GLN A 103 -3.78 -6.55 -10.55
C GLN A 103 -3.74 -7.82 -9.70
N GLY A 104 -3.80 -8.99 -10.34
CA GLY A 104 -3.67 -10.28 -9.67
C GLY A 104 -2.32 -10.47 -8.98
N LEU A 105 -1.22 -9.95 -9.57
CA LEU A 105 0.09 -9.97 -8.92
C LEU A 105 0.11 -9.13 -7.63
N VAL A 106 -0.39 -7.90 -7.68
CA VAL A 106 -0.43 -7.00 -6.51
C VAL A 106 -1.31 -7.57 -5.41
N GLU A 107 -2.46 -8.15 -5.77
CA GLU A 107 -3.32 -8.87 -4.82
C GLU A 107 -2.57 -10.04 -4.17
N LYS A 108 -1.85 -10.84 -4.96
CA LYS A 108 -1.07 -11.96 -4.43
C LYS A 108 0.03 -11.49 -3.48
N VAL A 109 0.68 -10.38 -3.78
CA VAL A 109 1.69 -9.76 -2.91
C VAL A 109 1.07 -9.32 -1.58
N ALA A 110 -0.06 -8.59 -1.61
CA ALA A 110 -0.75 -8.16 -0.40
C ALA A 110 -1.15 -9.36 0.48
N MET A 111 -1.77 -10.39 -0.12
CA MET A 111 -2.14 -11.62 0.58
C MET A 111 -0.95 -12.32 1.23
N THR A 112 0.15 -12.47 0.49
CA THR A 112 1.35 -13.15 0.96
C THR A 112 2.01 -12.36 2.09
N ALA A 113 2.10 -11.03 1.96
CA ALA A 113 2.61 -10.16 3.00
C ALA A 113 1.76 -10.20 4.28
N ALA A 114 0.43 -10.15 4.15
CA ALA A 114 -0.49 -10.29 5.28
C ALA A 114 -0.32 -11.64 6.00
N ALA A 115 -0.14 -12.73 5.24
CA ALA A 115 0.07 -14.07 5.79
C ALA A 115 1.42 -14.20 6.52
N VAL A 116 2.50 -13.67 5.97
CA VAL A 116 3.84 -13.76 6.58
C VAL A 116 3.95 -12.88 7.82
N THR A 117 3.42 -11.66 7.74
CA THR A 117 3.52 -10.68 8.84
C THR A 117 2.46 -10.86 9.91
N GLN A 118 1.43 -11.68 9.65
CA GLN A 118 0.24 -11.79 10.49
C GLN A 118 -0.40 -10.42 10.78
N ASN A 119 -0.43 -9.55 9.77
CA ASN A 119 -1.01 -8.21 9.85
C ASN A 119 -1.89 -7.91 8.63
N ALA A 120 -2.52 -6.74 8.63
CA ALA A 120 -3.08 -6.17 7.41
C ALA A 120 -1.93 -5.83 6.45
N ALA A 121 -2.17 -5.97 5.15
CA ALA A 121 -1.20 -5.58 4.14
C ALA A 121 -1.88 -4.80 3.03
N VAL A 122 -1.19 -3.76 2.58
CA VAL A 122 -1.61 -2.94 1.46
C VAL A 122 -0.50 -3.01 0.42
N ALA A 123 -0.85 -3.34 -0.81
CA ALA A 123 0.09 -3.34 -1.92
C ALA A 123 -0.46 -2.45 -3.03
N SER A 124 0.46 -1.79 -3.73
CA SER A 124 0.13 -1.05 -4.95
C SER A 124 1.04 -1.50 -6.07
N ALA A 125 0.51 -1.50 -7.29
CA ALA A 125 1.36 -1.60 -8.46
C ALA A 125 2.29 -0.38 -8.51
N PRO A 126 3.53 -0.53 -9.02
CA PRO A 126 4.36 0.62 -9.35
C PRO A 126 3.55 1.61 -10.19
N GLN A 127 3.48 2.87 -9.74
CA GLN A 127 2.85 3.91 -10.54
C GLN A 127 3.80 4.22 -11.68
N GLY A 128 3.39 3.89 -12.91
CA GLY A 128 4.07 4.43 -14.08
C GLY A 128 3.97 5.94 -14.01
N SER A 129 5.11 6.62 -13.92
CA SER A 129 5.16 8.08 -13.89
C SER A 129 4.51 8.72 -15.12
N GLN A 130 4.33 7.95 -16.20
CA GLN A 130 3.57 8.32 -17.39
C GLN A 130 2.93 7.07 -18.00
N ALA A 131 1.62 7.09 -18.25
CA ALA A 131 0.94 6.02 -18.95
C ALA A 131 1.33 6.02 -20.43
N ARG A 132 1.65 4.85 -20.98
CA ARG A 132 1.90 4.67 -22.41
C ARG A 132 0.88 3.72 -23.02
N MET A 133 0.22 4.17 -24.07
CA MET A 133 -0.72 3.33 -24.84
C MET A 133 0.08 2.36 -25.72
N LYS A 134 -0.10 1.05 -25.55
CA LYS A 134 0.48 0.03 -26.45
C LYS A 134 -0.44 -0.28 -27.62
N HIS A 135 -1.72 -0.48 -27.33
CA HIS A 135 -2.69 -0.91 -28.33
C HIS A 135 -4.10 -0.52 -27.92
N VAL A 136 -4.96 -0.25 -28.89
CA VAL A 136 -6.41 -0.11 -28.67
C VAL A 136 -7.17 -0.92 -29.70
N ASP A 137 -8.23 -1.56 -29.26
CA ASP A 137 -9.25 -2.12 -30.15
C ASP A 137 -10.65 -1.72 -29.66
N VAL A 138 -11.61 -1.71 -30.58
CA VAL A 138 -12.99 -1.33 -30.31
C VAL A 138 -13.92 -2.24 -31.09
N VAL A 139 -14.82 -2.89 -30.37
CA VAL A 139 -15.76 -3.88 -30.91
C VAL A 139 -17.18 -3.37 -30.75
N SER A 140 -17.99 -3.41 -31.81
CA SER A 140 -19.41 -3.05 -31.75
C SER A 140 -20.17 -4.16 -31.02
N LEU A 141 -20.95 -3.78 -30.00
CA LEU A 141 -21.89 -4.65 -29.29
C LEU A 141 -23.31 -4.42 -29.83
N GLU A 142 -23.69 -3.14 -29.91
CA GLU A 142 -24.93 -2.65 -30.51
C GLU A 142 -24.61 -1.44 -31.41
N PRO A 143 -25.57 -0.89 -32.19
CA PRO A 143 -25.30 0.27 -33.03
C PRO A 143 -24.68 1.44 -32.26
N THR A 144 -25.13 1.71 -31.03
CA THR A 144 -24.64 2.82 -30.19
C THR A 144 -23.85 2.37 -28.95
N GLU A 145 -23.52 1.09 -28.84
CA GLU A 145 -22.69 0.55 -27.75
C GLU A 145 -21.47 -0.18 -28.30
N VAL A 146 -20.29 0.17 -27.77
CA VAL A 146 -19.01 -0.41 -28.20
C VAL A 146 -18.16 -0.82 -27.01
N LEU A 147 -17.44 -1.92 -27.12
CA LEU A 147 -16.44 -2.37 -26.14
C LEU A 147 -15.07 -1.81 -26.53
N LEU A 148 -14.54 -0.89 -25.73
CA LEU A 148 -13.15 -0.42 -25.80
C LEU A 148 -12.24 -1.43 -25.10
N ILE A 149 -11.17 -1.83 -25.76
CA ILE A 149 -10.11 -2.69 -25.23
C ILE A 149 -8.79 -1.92 -25.36
N LEU A 150 -8.24 -1.47 -24.24
CA LEU A 150 -7.00 -0.66 -24.19
C LEU A 150 -5.89 -1.45 -23.50
N LEU A 151 -4.76 -1.62 -24.19
CA LEU A 151 -3.54 -2.22 -23.65
C LEU A 151 -2.52 -1.12 -23.39
N LEU A 152 -1.99 -1.08 -22.17
CA LEU A 152 -0.95 -0.14 -21.74
C LEU A 152 0.41 -0.84 -21.59
N ASP A 153 1.47 -0.04 -21.45
CA ASP A 153 2.74 -0.54 -20.92
C ASP A 153 2.55 -1.24 -19.57
N GLY A 154 3.38 -2.26 -19.30
CA GLY A 154 3.16 -3.18 -18.18
C GLY A 154 2.10 -4.27 -18.43
N ASN A 155 1.63 -4.42 -19.67
CA ASN A 155 0.61 -5.41 -20.07
C ASN A 155 -0.73 -5.26 -19.33
N LEU A 156 -1.03 -4.05 -18.86
CA LEU A 156 -2.32 -3.78 -18.25
C LEU A 156 -3.40 -3.68 -19.34
N LEU A 157 -4.41 -4.53 -19.24
CA LEU A 157 -5.56 -4.56 -20.13
C LEU A 157 -6.74 -3.86 -19.46
N ARG A 158 -7.38 -2.92 -20.16
CA ARG A 158 -8.59 -2.24 -19.73
C ARG A 158 -9.72 -2.48 -20.72
N GLN A 159 -10.89 -2.81 -20.18
CA GLN A 159 -12.09 -3.11 -20.96
C GLN A 159 -13.23 -2.25 -20.44
N GLN A 160 -13.90 -1.53 -21.32
CA GLN A 160 -15.00 -0.64 -20.95
C GLN A 160 -16.05 -0.59 -22.06
N VAL A 161 -17.33 -0.70 -21.68
CA VAL A 161 -18.44 -0.43 -22.60
C VAL A 161 -18.65 1.08 -22.69
N LEU A 162 -18.70 1.60 -23.91
CA LEU A 162 -18.90 3.00 -24.23
C LEU A 162 -20.23 3.17 -24.99
N HIS A 163 -20.96 4.22 -24.63
CA HIS A 163 -22.11 4.68 -25.41
C HIS A 163 -21.63 5.77 -26.36
N VAL A 164 -21.84 5.57 -27.66
CA VAL A 164 -21.41 6.50 -28.71
C VAL A 164 -22.59 7.30 -29.24
N SER A 165 -22.38 8.58 -29.58
CA SER A 165 -23.49 9.49 -29.94
C SER A 165 -24.13 9.18 -31.29
N GLN A 166 -23.45 8.38 -32.13
CA GLN A 166 -23.92 7.98 -33.45
C GLN A 166 -23.69 6.49 -33.67
N PRO A 167 -24.55 5.82 -34.45
CA PRO A 167 -24.36 4.42 -34.80
C PRO A 167 -22.99 4.14 -35.42
N ALA A 168 -22.22 3.24 -34.82
CA ALA A 168 -20.89 2.86 -35.27
C ALA A 168 -20.89 1.43 -35.84
N THR A 169 -20.46 1.28 -37.10
CA THR A 169 -20.29 -0.04 -37.69
C THR A 169 -18.92 -0.62 -37.32
N GLN A 170 -18.82 -1.95 -37.23
CA GLN A 170 -17.53 -2.61 -36.96
C GLN A 170 -16.44 -2.21 -37.97
N VAL A 171 -16.81 -2.01 -39.24
CA VAL A 171 -15.87 -1.55 -40.29
C VAL A 171 -15.31 -0.17 -39.98
N ALA A 172 -16.15 0.77 -39.51
CA ALA A 172 -15.71 2.10 -39.11
C ALA A 172 -14.82 2.04 -37.87
N LEU A 173 -15.17 1.20 -36.89
CA LEU A 173 -14.40 1.01 -35.66
C LEU A 173 -13.01 0.42 -35.95
N THR A 174 -12.92 -0.62 -36.77
CA THR A 174 -11.63 -1.22 -37.16
C THR A 174 -10.74 -0.23 -37.92
N ARG A 175 -11.33 0.62 -38.77
CA ARG A 175 -10.57 1.69 -39.45
C ARG A 175 -10.06 2.75 -38.48
N LEU A 176 -10.90 3.14 -37.52
CA LEU A 176 -10.55 4.08 -36.47
C LEU A 176 -9.41 3.52 -35.59
N THR A 177 -9.54 2.29 -35.10
CA THR A 177 -8.53 1.68 -34.23
C THR A 177 -7.21 1.45 -34.95
N ALA A 178 -7.23 1.11 -36.25
CA ALA A 178 -6.01 1.05 -37.06
C ALA A 178 -5.30 2.42 -37.13
N MET A 179 -6.05 3.50 -37.35
CA MET A 179 -5.50 4.87 -37.37
C MET A 179 -4.95 5.29 -36.00
N LEU A 180 -5.68 4.99 -34.92
CA LEU A 180 -5.25 5.29 -33.55
C LEU A 180 -4.00 4.49 -33.17
N ASN A 181 -3.92 3.21 -33.50
CA ASN A 181 -2.72 2.42 -33.26
C ASN A 181 -1.52 2.92 -34.08
N GLN A 182 -1.73 3.39 -35.31
CA GLN A 182 -0.64 3.94 -36.12
C GLN A 182 -0.08 5.25 -35.55
N SER A 183 -0.94 6.09 -34.96
CA SER A 183 -0.59 7.43 -34.48
C SER A 183 -0.21 7.47 -32.99
N LEU A 184 -0.90 6.69 -32.16
CA LEU A 184 -0.87 6.74 -30.70
C LEU A 184 -0.21 5.53 -30.03
N ALA A 185 0.05 4.43 -30.74
CA ALA A 185 0.80 3.33 -30.14
C ALA A 185 2.21 3.79 -29.75
N GLY A 186 2.62 3.44 -28.54
CA GLY A 186 3.87 3.89 -27.94
C GLY A 186 3.87 5.33 -27.45
N ARG A 187 2.75 6.08 -27.51
CA ARG A 187 2.67 7.47 -27.05
C ARG A 187 2.32 7.60 -25.58
N LEU A 188 2.83 8.64 -24.94
CA LEU A 188 2.53 9.00 -23.56
C LEU A 188 1.14 9.64 -23.43
N SER A 189 0.57 9.63 -22.22
CA SER A 189 -0.73 10.26 -21.89
C SER A 189 -0.84 11.71 -22.37
N GLU A 190 0.21 12.52 -22.21
CA GLU A 190 0.24 13.91 -22.68
C GLU A 190 0.11 14.04 -24.20
N GLU A 191 0.72 13.11 -24.94
CA GLU A 191 0.63 13.06 -26.41
C GLU A 191 -0.77 12.64 -26.85
N VAL A 192 -1.37 11.66 -26.17
CA VAL A 192 -2.76 11.24 -26.40
C VAL A 192 -3.74 12.37 -26.08
N ARG A 193 -3.48 13.15 -25.02
CA ARG A 193 -4.29 14.33 -24.67
C ARG A 193 -4.19 15.43 -25.73
N ARG A 194 -2.99 15.68 -26.26
CA ARG A 194 -2.80 16.61 -27.38
C ARG A 194 -3.54 16.16 -28.63
N HIS A 195 -3.56 14.85 -28.91
CA HIS A 195 -4.36 14.30 -30.01
C HIS A 195 -5.85 14.57 -29.78
N TYR A 196 -6.38 14.26 -28.59
CA TYR A 196 -7.78 14.53 -28.22
C TYR A 196 -8.19 16.01 -28.42
N GLN A 197 -7.32 16.94 -28.05
CA GLN A 197 -7.56 18.37 -28.22
C GLN A 197 -7.70 18.77 -29.69
N ASN A 198 -6.95 18.10 -30.57
CA ASN A 198 -6.94 18.36 -32.01
C ASN A 198 -7.96 17.50 -32.79
N SER A 199 -8.53 16.46 -32.18
CA SER A 199 -9.54 15.60 -32.82
C SER A 199 -10.86 16.34 -33.06
N GLU A 200 -11.42 16.13 -34.25
CA GLU A 200 -12.74 16.63 -34.63
C GLU A 200 -13.85 15.95 -33.82
N LEU A 201 -15.02 16.61 -33.72
CA LEU A 201 -16.18 16.05 -33.03
C LEU A 201 -16.65 14.75 -33.73
N GLY A 202 -17.08 13.77 -32.93
CA GLY A 202 -17.60 12.49 -33.42
C GLY A 202 -16.95 11.30 -32.72
N LEU A 203 -17.03 10.14 -33.38
CA LEU A 203 -16.63 8.85 -32.82
C LEU A 203 -15.16 8.81 -32.37
N GLU A 204 -14.25 9.43 -33.11
CA GLU A 204 -12.83 9.52 -32.73
C GLU A 204 -12.69 10.23 -31.38
N LYS A 205 -13.33 11.38 -31.21
CA LYS A 205 -13.23 12.17 -29.97
C LYS A 205 -13.82 11.45 -28.77
N GLU A 206 -14.90 10.69 -28.97
CA GLU A 206 -15.51 9.87 -27.91
C GLU A 206 -14.58 8.73 -27.46
N VAL A 207 -13.99 8.01 -28.43
CA VAL A 207 -13.05 6.91 -28.16
C VAL A 207 -11.77 7.44 -27.52
N VAL A 208 -11.14 8.45 -28.12
CA VAL A 208 -9.90 9.04 -27.57
C VAL A 208 -10.15 9.70 -26.22
N GLY A 209 -11.31 10.33 -26.01
CA GLY A 209 -11.70 10.88 -24.71
C GLY A 209 -11.75 9.80 -23.63
N SER A 210 -12.33 8.64 -23.95
CA SER A 210 -12.37 7.48 -23.04
C SER A 210 -10.97 6.93 -22.75
N ILE A 211 -10.09 6.89 -23.77
CA ILE A 211 -8.68 6.50 -23.58
C ILE A 211 -7.97 7.49 -22.65
N VAL A 212 -8.13 8.81 -22.83
CA VAL A 212 -7.53 9.83 -21.96
C VAL A 212 -7.98 9.66 -20.51
N VAL A 213 -9.28 9.43 -20.28
CA VAL A 213 -9.80 9.18 -18.92
C VAL A 213 -9.16 7.92 -18.31
N ALA A 214 -9.05 6.84 -19.07
CA ALA A 214 -8.43 5.60 -18.60
C ALA A 214 -6.92 5.78 -18.29
N LEU A 215 -6.19 6.54 -19.12
CA LEU A 215 -4.79 6.89 -18.86
C LEU A 215 -4.65 7.74 -17.60
N ASP A 216 -5.53 8.74 -17.41
CA ASP A 216 -5.52 9.62 -16.23
C ASP A 216 -5.80 8.85 -14.94
N GLN A 217 -6.73 7.89 -14.99
CA GLN A 217 -7.01 7.00 -13.86
C GLN A 217 -5.81 6.12 -13.51
N TYR A 218 -5.12 5.60 -14.53
CA TYR A 218 -3.91 4.81 -14.35
C TYR A 218 -2.76 5.62 -13.72
N GLU A 219 -2.47 6.82 -14.24
CA GLU A 219 -1.42 7.70 -13.69
C GLU A 219 -1.72 8.15 -12.27
N LYS A 220 -2.99 8.42 -11.97
CA LYS A 220 -3.42 8.78 -10.61
C LYS A 220 -3.33 7.61 -9.64
N GLY A 221 -3.02 6.39 -10.09
CA GLY A 221 -2.85 5.21 -9.24
C GLY A 221 -4.10 4.84 -8.44
N ALA A 222 -5.24 5.45 -8.75
CA ALA A 222 -6.48 5.35 -7.97
C ALA A 222 -7.12 3.95 -8.04
N GLU A 223 -6.63 3.09 -8.94
CA GLU A 223 -7.23 1.79 -9.24
C GLU A 223 -6.26 0.60 -9.09
N ASN A 224 -5.02 0.83 -8.64
CA ASN A 224 -4.01 -0.22 -8.48
C ASN A 224 -3.68 -0.52 -7.01
N LEU A 225 -4.43 0.08 -6.08
CA LEU A 225 -4.30 -0.23 -4.66
C LEU A 225 -5.12 -1.48 -4.37
N VAL A 226 -4.45 -2.56 -3.98
CA VAL A 226 -5.11 -3.72 -3.39
C VAL A 226 -4.86 -3.69 -1.90
N VAL A 227 -5.93 -3.50 -1.15
CA VAL A 227 -5.94 -3.68 0.29
C VAL A 227 -6.30 -5.14 0.54
N HIS A 228 -5.41 -5.85 1.23
CA HIS A 228 -5.77 -7.11 1.85
C HIS A 228 -5.76 -6.89 3.36
N ASP A 229 -6.91 -6.46 3.83
CA ASP A 229 -7.16 -5.88 5.14
C ASP A 229 -6.81 -6.86 6.26
N GLY A 230 -6.73 -8.17 5.94
CA GLY A 230 -6.29 -9.18 6.88
C GLY A 230 -7.07 -9.07 8.19
N VAL A 231 -8.35 -8.68 8.16
CA VAL A 231 -9.13 -8.26 9.34
C VAL A 231 -9.03 -9.28 10.47
N ARG A 232 -9.00 -10.57 10.12
CA ARG A 232 -8.81 -11.69 11.06
C ARG A 232 -7.49 -11.62 11.82
N ASN A 233 -6.43 -11.14 11.19
CA ASN A 233 -5.12 -10.91 11.79
C ASN A 233 -5.18 -9.72 12.75
N LEU A 234 -5.75 -8.59 12.32
CA LEU A 234 -5.92 -7.40 13.17
C LEU A 234 -6.68 -7.72 14.46
N VAL A 235 -7.80 -8.46 14.35
CA VAL A 235 -8.61 -8.87 15.52
C VAL A 235 -7.81 -9.72 16.52
N ARG A 236 -6.72 -10.37 16.10
CA ARG A 236 -5.86 -11.19 16.98
C ARG A 236 -4.76 -10.41 17.67
N GLN A 237 -4.49 -9.16 17.27
CA GLN A 237 -3.43 -8.38 17.88
C GLN A 237 -3.87 -7.81 19.24
N PRO A 238 -2.99 -7.86 20.25
CA PRO A 238 -3.36 -7.47 21.62
C PRO A 238 -3.71 -5.98 21.74
N GLU A 239 -3.12 -5.10 20.93
CA GLU A 239 -3.42 -3.67 20.90
C GLU A 239 -4.82 -3.32 20.38
N PHE A 240 -5.48 -4.26 19.69
CA PHE A 240 -6.84 -4.11 19.16
C PHE A 240 -7.90 -4.84 19.99
N ALA A 241 -7.56 -5.25 21.23
CA ALA A 241 -8.53 -5.78 22.18
C ALA A 241 -9.66 -4.76 22.48
N GLU A 242 -9.36 -3.46 22.40
CA GLU A 242 -10.36 -2.38 22.44
C GLU A 242 -11.01 -2.20 21.05
N SER A 243 -12.31 -2.49 20.96
CA SER A 243 -13.07 -2.42 19.69
C SER A 243 -13.01 -1.06 18.99
N SER A 244 -12.81 0.04 19.72
CA SER A 244 -12.78 1.39 19.15
C SER A 244 -11.54 1.64 18.30
N ARG A 245 -10.36 1.15 18.72
CA ARG A 245 -9.12 1.29 17.93
C ARG A 245 -9.16 0.47 16.67
N LEU A 246 -9.71 -0.75 16.76
CA LEU A 246 -9.90 -1.61 15.60
C LEU A 246 -10.82 -0.94 14.58
N GLN A 247 -11.93 -0.33 15.01
CA GLN A 247 -12.84 0.41 14.13
C GLN A 247 -12.14 1.56 13.41
N GLN A 248 -11.35 2.37 14.13
CA GLN A 248 -10.59 3.47 13.51
C GLN A 248 -9.63 2.98 12.43
N VAL A 249 -8.93 1.87 12.67
CA VAL A 249 -8.01 1.31 11.66
C VAL A 249 -8.79 0.75 10.47
N LEU A 250 -9.93 0.10 10.69
CA LEU A 250 -10.77 -0.41 9.60
C LEU A 250 -11.35 0.72 8.74
N GLU A 251 -11.81 1.82 9.34
CA GLU A 251 -12.27 3.01 8.62
C GLU A 251 -11.19 3.56 7.68
N VAL A 252 -9.94 3.63 8.16
CA VAL A 252 -8.79 4.06 7.35
C VAL A 252 -8.48 3.05 6.24
N LEU A 253 -8.59 1.75 6.51
CA LEU A 253 -8.34 0.70 5.51
C LEU A 253 -9.41 0.67 4.40
N GLU A 254 -10.66 0.96 4.75
CA GLU A 254 -11.76 1.11 3.80
C GLU A 254 -11.60 2.36 2.92
N GLU A 255 -10.91 3.40 3.41
CA GLU A 255 -10.64 4.62 2.66
C GLU A 255 -9.42 4.49 1.72
N THR A 256 -9.62 3.76 0.62
CA THR A 256 -8.62 3.48 -0.44
C THR A 256 -7.89 4.73 -0.94
N ARG A 257 -8.56 5.89 -0.96
CA ARG A 257 -7.98 7.18 -1.37
C ARG A 257 -6.91 7.67 -0.39
N TYR A 258 -7.19 7.59 0.91
CA TYR A 258 -6.26 8.01 1.95
C TYR A 258 -5.01 7.12 1.96
N LEU A 259 -5.20 5.81 1.86
CA LEU A 259 -4.10 4.84 1.74
C LEU A 259 -3.19 5.10 0.52
N THR A 260 -3.78 5.49 -0.61
CA THR A 260 -3.01 5.83 -1.81
C THR A 260 -2.09 7.03 -1.59
N VAL A 261 -2.56 8.05 -0.86
CA VAL A 261 -1.75 9.22 -0.50
C VAL A 261 -0.65 8.82 0.49
N LEU A 262 -1.00 8.06 1.53
CA LEU A 262 -0.06 7.63 2.56
C LEU A 262 1.08 6.77 1.99
N LEU A 263 0.76 5.84 1.08
CA LEU A 263 1.80 5.05 0.40
C LEU A 263 2.73 5.91 -0.46
N ARG A 264 2.22 6.98 -1.09
CA ARG A 264 3.06 7.89 -1.87
C ARG A 264 4.05 8.66 -1.00
N GLU A 265 3.61 9.13 0.15
CA GLU A 265 4.48 9.82 1.11
C GLU A 265 5.59 8.88 1.60
N LEU A 266 5.26 7.62 1.89
CA LEU A 266 6.23 6.61 2.33
C LEU A 266 7.25 6.21 1.24
N ILE A 267 6.81 6.11 -0.02
CA ILE A 267 7.69 5.75 -1.16
C ILE A 267 8.60 6.94 -1.52
N GLY A 268 8.13 8.18 -1.38
CA GLY A 268 8.90 9.38 -1.70
C GLY A 268 10.07 9.68 -0.74
N GLU A 269 10.08 9.07 0.45
CA GLU A 269 11.18 9.18 1.42
C GLU A 269 12.18 8.00 1.37
N SER A 270 11.96 7.01 0.49
CA SER A 270 12.80 5.82 0.36
C SER A 270 13.88 6.01 -0.72
N ASP A 271 14.81 6.95 -0.50
CA ASP A 271 16.07 7.10 -1.27
C ASP A 271 17.28 6.59 -0.47
#